data_AF-A0A1Q3BSI0-F1
#
_entry.id   AF-A0A1Q3BSI0-F1
#
_cell.length_a   1.000
_cell.length_b   1.000
_cell.length_c   1.000
_cell.angle_alpha   90.00
_cell.angle_beta   90.00
_cell.angle_gamma   90.00
#
_symmetry.space_group_name_H-M   'P 1'
#
loop_
_entity.id
_entity.type
_entity.pdbx_description
1 polymer ?
#
loop_
_entity_poly.entity_id
_entity_poly.type
_entity_poly.pdbx_seq_one_letter_code
_entity_poly.pdbx_strand_id
1 'polypeptide(L)'
;MAMPSVHSKPPSRISMQPSKLKTDLSWRRIRSRGSSKMPLVVTLVTAALAVKLSLAVVNMLGRRLFYIPCFKIYRGVAGLHDYGPPGCTVKANVLAFWRQHFILEENMLEVDCPCVTPEVVLKASGHVDKFTDLMVKDEKIGLLSCGPFVKGFL
;
A
#
# COMPACT_ATOMS: atom_id res chain seq x y z
N MET A 1 -46.64 -35.33 8.77
CA MET A 1 -45.89 -35.06 7.52
C MET A 1 -44.45 -34.76 7.92
N ALA A 2 -43.55 -35.72 7.76
CA ALA A 2 -42.14 -35.58 8.13
C ALA A 2 -41.33 -35.10 6.92
N MET A 3 -40.57 -34.02 7.09
CA MET A 3 -39.66 -33.47 6.09
C MET A 3 -38.38 -34.35 6.00
N PRO A 4 -37.86 -34.66 4.80
CA PRO A 4 -36.58 -35.37 4.69
C PRO A 4 -35.41 -34.42 4.94
N SER A 5 -34.49 -34.84 5.81
CA SER A 5 -33.23 -34.15 6.13
C SER A 5 -32.28 -34.22 4.93
N VAL A 6 -31.90 -33.07 4.39
CA VAL A 6 -30.93 -32.96 3.28
C VAL A 6 -29.51 -32.96 3.87
N HIS A 7 -28.82 -34.08 3.71
CA HIS A 7 -27.43 -34.24 4.15
C HIS A 7 -26.49 -33.64 3.10
N SER A 8 -26.11 -32.37 3.24
CA SER A 8 -25.13 -31.73 2.36
C SER A 8 -23.72 -32.15 2.78
N LYS A 9 -23.07 -32.94 1.93
CA LYS A 9 -21.66 -33.35 2.06
C LYS A 9 -20.76 -32.10 2.13
N PRO A 10 -19.89 -31.93 3.14
CA PRO A 10 -18.94 -30.81 3.15
C PRO A 10 -17.94 -30.95 1.99
N PRO A 11 -17.51 -29.83 1.36
CA PRO A 11 -16.51 -29.87 0.30
C PRO A 11 -15.21 -30.46 0.83
N SER A 12 -14.62 -31.37 0.04
CA SER A 12 -13.35 -32.02 0.35
C SER A 12 -12.26 -30.98 0.63
N ARG A 13 -11.79 -30.96 1.87
CA ARG A 13 -10.61 -30.20 2.32
C ARG A 13 -9.41 -30.66 1.49
N ILE A 14 -9.00 -29.84 0.52
CA ILE A 14 -7.69 -30.00 -0.13
C ILE A 14 -6.65 -29.70 0.94
N SER A 15 -6.10 -30.74 1.56
CA SER A 15 -4.94 -30.62 2.43
C SER A 15 -3.73 -30.29 1.55
N MET A 16 -3.38 -29.01 1.44
CA MET A 16 -2.05 -28.63 0.94
C MET A 16 -1.01 -29.04 1.99
N GLN A 17 -0.33 -30.14 1.73
CA GLN A 17 0.88 -30.54 2.44
C GLN A 17 1.94 -29.44 2.26
N PRO A 18 2.56 -28.88 3.32
CA PRO A 18 3.63 -27.90 3.18
C PRO A 18 4.94 -28.63 2.88
N SER A 19 5.03 -29.24 1.70
CA SER A 19 6.28 -29.85 1.23
C SER A 19 6.69 -29.22 -0.09
N LYS A 20 7.75 -28.39 0.02
CA LYS A 20 8.58 -27.84 -1.06
C LYS A 20 8.16 -26.50 -1.66
N LEU A 21 7.94 -25.49 -0.82
CA LEU A 21 8.44 -24.15 -1.14
C LEU A 21 9.96 -24.16 -0.95
N LYS A 22 10.68 -24.65 -1.96
CA LYS A 22 12.08 -24.26 -2.14
C LYS A 22 12.05 -22.77 -2.46
N THR A 23 12.17 -21.96 -1.42
CA THR A 23 12.57 -20.56 -1.54
C THR A 23 13.91 -20.58 -2.27
N ASP A 24 13.86 -20.38 -3.58
CA ASP A 24 15.05 -20.15 -4.37
C ASP A 24 15.70 -18.88 -3.83
N LEU A 25 16.77 -19.07 -3.08
CA LEU A 25 17.65 -18.03 -2.54
C LEU A 25 18.40 -17.28 -3.66
N SER A 26 17.96 -17.39 -4.92
CA SER A 26 18.49 -16.66 -6.08
C SER A 26 18.41 -15.13 -5.93
N TRP A 27 17.56 -14.61 -5.06
CA TRP A 27 17.59 -13.18 -4.69
C TRP A 27 18.90 -12.72 -4.02
N ARG A 28 19.69 -13.62 -3.42
CA ARG A 28 21.04 -13.28 -2.91
C ARG A 28 22.11 -13.26 -4.01
N ARG A 29 21.89 -13.96 -5.13
CA ARG A 29 22.85 -14.03 -6.26
C ARG A 29 22.81 -12.79 -7.15
N ILE A 30 21.72 -12.00 -7.13
CA ILE A 30 21.62 -10.72 -7.85
C ILE A 30 22.49 -9.63 -7.20
N ARG A 31 22.76 -9.71 -5.88
CA ARG A 31 23.58 -8.73 -5.16
C ARG A 31 25.09 -8.95 -5.25
N SER A 32 25.57 -10.08 -5.82
CA SER A 32 26.99 -10.42 -5.84
C SER A 32 27.71 -10.07 -7.14
N ARG A 33 27.05 -9.45 -8.13
CA ARG A 33 27.78 -8.81 -9.24
C ARG A 33 28.27 -7.46 -8.74
N GLY A 34 29.59 -7.39 -8.57
CA GLY A 34 30.30 -6.28 -7.97
C GLY A 34 29.91 -4.92 -8.54
N SER A 35 30.18 -3.91 -7.71
CA SER A 35 30.19 -2.47 -7.98
C SER A 35 31.08 -2.12 -9.18
N SER A 36 30.67 -2.53 -10.38
CA SER A 36 31.03 -1.84 -11.62
C SER A 36 30.11 -0.63 -11.68
N LYS A 37 30.68 0.57 -11.64
CA LYS A 37 29.96 1.83 -11.89
C LYS A 37 29.24 1.66 -13.23
N MET A 38 27.93 1.41 -13.19
CA MET A 38 27.09 1.39 -14.39
C MET A 38 27.32 2.72 -15.14
N PRO A 39 27.53 2.70 -16.46
CA PRO A 39 27.69 3.95 -17.20
C PRO A 39 26.44 4.82 -17.00
N LEU A 40 26.63 6.12 -16.73
CA LEU A 40 25.56 7.07 -16.42
C LEU A 40 24.38 6.98 -17.41
N VAL A 41 24.65 6.70 -18.68
CA VAL A 41 23.65 6.49 -19.73
C VAL A 41 22.70 5.32 -19.42
N VAL A 42 23.20 4.18 -18.92
CA VAL A 42 22.36 3.01 -18.61
C VAL A 42 21.48 3.28 -17.40
N THR A 43 22.00 3.96 -16.37
CA THR A 43 21.23 4.37 -15.18
C THR A 43 20.15 5.41 -15.55
N LEU A 44 20.47 6.38 -16.41
CA LEU A 44 19.51 7.39 -16.87
C LEU A 44 18.42 6.80 -17.76
N VAL A 45 18.76 5.88 -18.66
CA VAL A 45 17.79 5.20 -19.53
C VAL A 45 16.86 4.29 -18.73
N THR A 46 17.37 3.54 -17.75
CA THR A 46 16.54 2.71 -16.87
C THR A 46 15.64 3.53 -15.96
N ALA A 47 16.13 4.65 -15.40
CA ALA A 47 15.30 5.58 -14.63
C ALA A 47 14.21 6.23 -15.48
N ALA A 48 14.54 6.70 -16.70
CA ALA A 48 13.56 7.29 -17.62
C ALA A 48 12.49 6.28 -18.07
N LEU A 49 12.88 5.01 -18.29
CA LEU A 49 11.94 3.93 -18.61
C LEU A 49 11.00 3.63 -17.44
N ALA A 50 11.52 3.60 -16.21
CA ALA A 50 10.72 3.39 -15.00
C ALA A 50 9.69 4.52 -14.80
N VAL A 51 10.08 5.78 -15.03
CA VAL A 51 9.18 6.93 -14.96
C VAL A 51 8.10 6.85 -16.04
N LYS A 52 8.47 6.51 -17.29
CA LYS A 52 7.51 6.34 -18.39
C LYS A 52 6.50 5.22 -18.11
N LEU A 53 6.97 4.10 -17.56
CA LEU A 53 6.11 2.97 -17.19
C LEU A 53 5.14 3.37 -16.07
N SER A 54 5.65 4.01 -15.02
CA SER A 54 4.82 4.48 -13.90
C SER A 54 3.72 5.43 -14.38
N LEU A 55 4.06 6.41 -15.22
CA LEU A 55 3.10 7.35 -15.78
C LEU A 55 2.06 6.65 -16.67
N ALA A 56 2.47 5.66 -17.47
CA ALA A 56 1.56 4.88 -18.29
C ALA A 56 0.55 4.09 -17.43
N VAL A 57 1.01 3.49 -16.34
CA VAL A 57 0.15 2.77 -15.38
C VAL A 57 -0.83 3.72 -14.72
N VAL A 58 -0.36 4.85 -14.19
CA VAL A 58 -1.21 5.87 -13.55
C VAL A 58 -2.30 6.36 -14.51
N ASN A 59 -1.93 6.64 -15.77
CA ASN A 59 -2.89 7.09 -16.78
C ASN A 59 -3.92 6.01 -17.13
N MET A 60 -3.51 4.75 -17.21
CA MET A 60 -4.41 3.63 -17.47
C MET A 60 -5.41 3.45 -16.30
N LEU A 61 -4.93 3.50 -15.06
CA LEU A 61 -5.77 3.37 -13.86
C LEU A 61 -6.78 4.51 -13.75
N GLY A 62 -6.36 5.75 -14.05
CA GLY A 62 -7.25 6.91 -14.09
C GLY A 62 -8.31 6.81 -15.18
N ARG A 63 -7.94 6.36 -16.39
CA ARG A 63 -8.90 6.18 -17.52
C ARG A 63 -9.95 5.11 -17.24
N ARG A 64 -9.58 4.06 -16.49
CA ARG A 64 -10.51 2.99 -16.08
C ARG A 64 -11.21 3.25 -14.75
N LEU A 65 -11.05 4.45 -14.19
CA LEU A 65 -11.69 4.86 -12.93
C LEU A 65 -11.38 3.89 -11.77
N PHE A 66 -10.14 3.39 -11.68
CA PHE A 66 -9.71 2.65 -10.48
C PHE A 66 -9.58 3.59 -9.29
N TYR A 67 -8.94 4.74 -9.50
CA TYR A 67 -8.88 5.83 -8.54
C TYR A 67 -8.85 7.18 -9.25
N ILE A 68 -9.32 8.23 -8.58
CA ILE A 68 -9.41 9.60 -9.07
C ILE A 68 -8.99 10.54 -7.92
N PRO A 69 -8.31 11.67 -8.16
CA PRO A 69 -8.09 12.65 -7.11
C PRO A 69 -9.44 13.15 -6.53
N CYS A 70 -9.54 13.20 -5.21
CA CYS A 70 -10.72 13.73 -4.55
C CYS A 70 -10.98 15.16 -5.00
N PHE A 71 -12.25 15.53 -5.17
CA PHE A 71 -12.65 16.88 -5.57
C PHE A 71 -12.02 17.37 -6.89
N LYS A 72 -11.87 16.47 -7.87
CA LYS A 72 -11.28 16.81 -9.18
C LYS A 72 -11.91 18.05 -9.85
N ILE A 73 -13.21 18.26 -9.67
CA ILE A 73 -13.94 19.44 -10.19
C ILE A 73 -13.51 20.75 -9.51
N TYR A 74 -12.96 20.69 -8.30
CA TYR A 74 -12.47 21.82 -7.50
C TYR A 74 -10.94 21.91 -7.51
N ARG A 75 -10.28 21.50 -8.62
CA ARG A 75 -8.81 21.41 -8.79
C ARG A 75 -8.11 20.32 -7.99
N GLY A 76 -8.85 19.53 -7.21
CA GLY A 76 -8.34 18.38 -6.48
C GLY A 76 -7.51 18.75 -5.24
N VAL A 77 -7.46 17.83 -4.27
CA VAL A 77 -6.65 17.98 -3.06
C VAL A 77 -5.52 16.95 -3.09
N ALA A 78 -4.29 17.41 -2.89
CA ALA A 78 -3.13 16.53 -2.83
C ALA A 78 -3.24 15.57 -1.64
N GLY A 79 -2.96 14.28 -1.86
CA GLY A 79 -3.00 13.25 -0.82
C GLY A 79 -4.36 12.58 -0.60
N LEU A 80 -5.43 13.06 -1.26
CA LEU A 80 -6.76 12.47 -1.16
C LEU A 80 -7.21 11.87 -2.50
N HIS A 81 -7.70 10.62 -2.46
CA HIS A 81 -8.13 9.87 -3.64
C HIS A 81 -9.45 9.11 -3.41
N ASP A 82 -10.35 9.22 -4.39
CA ASP A 82 -11.60 8.47 -4.46
C ASP A 82 -11.40 7.19 -5.28
N TYR A 83 -11.90 6.07 -4.79
CA TYR A 83 -11.89 4.80 -5.52
C TYR A 83 -13.16 4.66 -6.36
N GLY A 84 -13.01 4.33 -7.64
CA GLY A 84 -14.16 4.02 -8.49
C GLY A 84 -14.62 2.57 -8.35
N PRO A 85 -15.66 2.14 -9.10
CA PRO A 85 -16.26 0.80 -8.96
C PRO A 85 -15.26 -0.36 -9.01
N PRO A 86 -14.34 -0.46 -10.00
CA PRO A 86 -13.36 -1.55 -10.00
C PRO A 86 -12.33 -1.42 -8.87
N GLY A 87 -11.99 -0.19 -8.44
CA GLY A 87 -11.08 0.05 -7.32
C GLY A 87 -11.67 -0.40 -5.99
N CYS A 88 -12.96 -0.12 -5.76
CA CYS A 88 -13.69 -0.57 -4.57
C CYS A 88 -13.74 -2.10 -4.49
N THR A 89 -14.02 -2.79 -5.61
CA THR A 89 -14.02 -4.26 -5.65
C THR A 89 -12.64 -4.84 -5.33
N VAL A 90 -11.57 -4.28 -5.90
CA VAL A 90 -10.21 -4.74 -5.59
C VAL A 90 -9.87 -4.51 -4.13
N LYS A 91 -10.19 -3.34 -3.56
CA LYS A 91 -9.99 -3.04 -2.14
C LYS A 91 -10.74 -4.03 -1.25
N ALA A 92 -12.01 -4.32 -1.57
CA ALA A 92 -12.81 -5.29 -0.83
C ALA A 92 -12.22 -6.70 -0.88
N ASN A 93 -11.75 -7.14 -2.05
CA ASN A 93 -11.13 -8.45 -2.22
C ASN A 93 -9.81 -8.57 -1.43
N VAL A 94 -8.98 -7.53 -1.43
CA VAL A 94 -7.73 -7.50 -0.66
C VAL A 94 -8.01 -7.55 0.84
N LEU A 95 -9.01 -6.79 1.31
CA LEU A 95 -9.42 -6.83 2.72
C LEU A 95 -9.99 -8.21 3.10
N ALA A 96 -10.81 -8.83 2.26
CA ALA A 96 -11.37 -10.15 2.53
C ALA A 96 -10.27 -11.22 2.62
N PHE A 97 -9.29 -11.18 1.71
CA PHE A 97 -8.13 -12.07 1.75
C PHE A 97 -7.29 -11.86 3.02
N TRP A 98 -7.04 -10.61 3.38
CA TRP A 98 -6.29 -10.27 4.60
C TRP A 98 -7.00 -10.79 5.85
N ARG A 99 -8.32 -10.59 5.96
CA ARG A 99 -9.12 -11.13 7.07
C ARG A 99 -9.07 -12.64 7.13
N GLN A 100 -9.22 -13.31 5.98
CA GLN A 100 -9.16 -14.77 5.93
C GLN A 100 -7.82 -15.29 6.44
N HIS A 101 -6.71 -14.69 6.00
CA HIS A 101 -5.37 -15.13 6.39
C HIS A 101 -5.06 -14.83 7.86
N PHE A 102 -5.32 -13.62 8.33
CA PHE A 102 -4.87 -13.21 9.67
C PHE A 102 -5.91 -13.50 10.77
N ILE A 103 -7.18 -13.27 10.50
CA ILE A 103 -8.22 -13.41 11.54
C ILE A 103 -8.60 -14.88 11.69
N LEU A 104 -8.85 -15.59 10.58
CA LEU A 104 -9.34 -16.97 10.64
C LEU A 104 -8.22 -18.01 10.85
N GLU A 105 -7.04 -17.83 10.24
CA GLU A 105 -5.96 -18.83 10.40
C GLU A 105 -5.22 -18.66 11.73
N GLU A 106 -5.04 -17.43 12.21
CA GLU A 106 -4.34 -17.14 13.48
C GLU A 106 -5.28 -16.89 14.67
N ASN A 107 -6.61 -17.00 14.47
CA ASN A 107 -7.64 -16.76 15.50
C ASN A 107 -7.51 -15.41 16.24
N MET A 108 -7.26 -14.32 15.51
CA MET A 108 -7.17 -12.98 16.09
C MET A 108 -8.55 -12.36 16.35
N LEU A 109 -8.63 -11.46 17.34
CA LEU A 109 -9.85 -10.72 17.68
C LEU A 109 -9.95 -9.43 16.84
N GLU A 110 -10.94 -9.36 15.95
CA GLU A 110 -11.25 -8.14 15.19
C GLU A 110 -12.04 -7.16 16.06
N VAL A 111 -11.56 -5.91 16.17
CA VAL A 111 -12.21 -4.83 16.90
C VAL A 111 -12.29 -3.62 15.97
N ASP A 112 -13.46 -3.00 15.87
CA ASP A 112 -13.67 -1.75 15.16
C ASP A 112 -13.73 -0.58 16.15
N CYS A 113 -12.94 0.46 15.90
CA CYS A 113 -12.77 1.61 16.79
C CYS A 113 -13.11 2.91 16.05
N PRO A 114 -13.68 3.92 16.74
CA PRO A 114 -13.99 5.19 16.12
C PRO A 114 -12.73 5.92 15.66
N CYS A 115 -12.82 6.64 14.54
CA CYS A 115 -11.72 7.45 14.02
C CYS A 115 -11.49 8.76 14.79
N VAL A 116 -12.54 9.30 15.43
CA VAL A 116 -12.45 10.49 16.28
C VAL A 116 -11.91 10.07 17.63
N THR A 117 -10.71 10.54 17.98
CA THR A 117 -10.03 10.21 19.23
C THR A 117 -9.81 11.48 20.06
N PRO A 118 -10.08 11.45 21.38
CA PRO A 118 -9.86 12.60 22.25
C PRO A 118 -8.36 12.84 22.46
N GLU A 119 -7.97 14.11 22.59
CA GLU A 119 -6.56 14.54 22.67
C GLU A 119 -5.77 13.83 23.78
N VAL A 120 -6.40 13.60 24.94
CA VAL A 120 -5.78 12.92 26.08
C VAL A 120 -5.19 11.55 25.74
N VAL A 121 -5.80 10.82 24.80
CA VAL A 121 -5.33 9.50 24.33
C VAL A 121 -4.12 9.65 23.41
N LEU A 122 -4.12 10.65 22.53
CA LEU A 122 -3.00 10.93 21.64
C LEU A 122 -1.78 11.47 22.40
N LYS A 123 -2.02 12.24 23.48
CA LYS A 123 -0.96 12.71 24.37
C LYS A 123 -0.35 11.56 25.17
N ALA A 124 -1.18 10.69 25.74
CA ALA A 124 -0.70 9.50 26.46
C ALA A 124 0.10 8.53 25.58
N SER A 125 -0.29 8.38 24.31
CA SER A 125 0.47 7.55 23.34
C SER A 125 1.72 8.24 22.78
N GLY A 126 1.96 9.52 23.10
CA GLY A 126 3.10 10.29 22.63
C GLY A 126 3.04 10.73 21.16
N HIS A 127 1.89 10.57 20.49
CA HIS A 127 1.70 11.02 19.11
C HIS A 127 1.76 12.56 19.01
N VAL A 128 1.27 13.27 20.04
CA VAL A 128 1.27 14.74 20.07
C VAL A 128 2.69 15.32 19.98
N ASP A 129 3.65 14.71 20.68
CA ASP A 129 5.01 15.25 20.77
C ASP A 129 5.95 14.73 19.67
N LYS A 130 5.65 13.56 19.08
CA LYS A 130 6.58 12.84 18.19
C LYS A 130 6.12 12.73 16.74
N PHE A 131 4.83 12.88 16.44
CA PHE A 131 4.30 12.72 15.08
C PHE A 131 4.43 14.02 14.28
N THR A 132 5.66 14.51 14.12
CA THR A 132 5.96 15.75 13.39
C THR A 132 7.15 15.55 12.47
N ASP A 133 6.96 15.86 11.18
CA ASP A 133 8.06 15.92 10.22
C ASP A 133 8.71 17.31 10.21
N LEU A 134 10.03 17.37 10.03
CA LEU A 134 10.75 18.63 9.85
C LEU A 134 10.36 19.26 8.51
N MET A 135 9.85 20.49 8.56
CA MET A 135 9.46 21.27 7.38
C MET A 135 10.34 22.50 7.24
N VAL A 136 10.77 22.80 6.01
CA VAL A 136 11.48 24.03 5.68
C VAL A 136 10.55 24.90 4.82
N LYS A 137 10.52 26.20 5.13
CA LYS A 137 9.75 27.21 4.39
C LYS A 137 10.71 28.18 3.72
N ASP A 138 10.54 28.40 2.42
CA ASP A 138 11.21 29.52 1.73
C ASP A 138 10.50 30.83 2.10
N GLU A 139 11.23 31.82 2.60
CA GLU A 139 10.70 33.13 3.00
C GLU A 139 10.12 33.93 1.83
N LYS A 140 10.63 33.71 0.60
CA LYS A 140 10.23 34.51 -0.57
C LYS A 140 9.02 33.95 -1.29
N ILE A 141 8.96 32.62 -1.44
CA ILE A 141 7.94 31.92 -2.23
C ILE A 141 6.85 31.33 -1.30
N GLY A 142 7.15 31.20 0.00
CA GLY A 142 6.23 30.63 0.98
C GLY A 142 5.99 29.13 0.80
N LEU A 143 6.71 28.47 -0.12
CA LEU A 143 6.57 27.05 -0.41
C LEU A 143 7.12 26.23 0.75
N LEU A 144 6.30 25.33 1.25
CA LEU A 144 6.66 24.37 2.29
C LEU A 144 7.14 23.08 1.63
N SER A 145 8.34 22.63 2.01
CA SER A 145 8.91 21.37 1.56
C SER A 145 9.21 20.48 2.75
N CYS A 146 8.81 19.21 2.65
CA CYS A 146 9.10 18.16 3.61
C CYS A 146 9.93 17.09 2.89
N GLY A 147 11.13 16.78 3.38
CA GLY A 147 11.93 15.64 2.89
C GLY A 147 13.41 15.92 2.55
N PRO A 148 13.99 15.24 1.54
CA PRO A 148 15.43 14.98 1.40
C PRO A 148 16.32 16.21 1.22
N PHE A 149 15.75 17.39 1.03
CA PHE A 149 16.48 18.66 1.07
C PHE A 149 17.26 18.84 2.38
N VAL A 150 16.73 18.35 3.51
CA VAL A 150 17.40 18.39 4.82
C VAL A 150 18.46 17.28 4.97
N LYS A 151 18.25 16.11 4.35
CA LYS A 151 19.18 14.96 4.42
C LYS A 151 20.43 15.10 3.55
N GLY A 152 20.49 16.10 2.66
CA GLY A 152 21.69 16.41 1.88
C GLY A 152 22.60 17.47 2.51
N PHE A 153 22.21 18.02 3.65
CA PHE A 153 22.90 19.11 4.36
C PHE A 153 23.38 18.72 5.77
N LEU A 154 22.97 17.55 6.28
CA LEU A 154 23.45 16.89 7.51
C LEU A 154 24.27 15.66 7.14
#